data_AF-A0A2C9GSA5-F1
#
_entry.id   AF-A0A2C9GSA5-F1
#
_cell.length_a   1.000
_cell.length_b   1.000
_cell.length_c   1.000
_cell.angle_alpha   90.00
_cell.angle_beta   90.00
_cell.angle_gamma   90.00
#
_symmetry.space_group_name_H-M   'P 1'
#
loop_
_entity.id
_entity.type
_entity.pdbx_description
1 polymer ?
#
loop_
_entity_poly.entity_id
_entity_poly.type
_entity_poly.pdbx_seq_one_letter_code
_entity_poly.pdbx_strand_id
1 'polypeptide(L)'
;MLTTEFVQLALLIGSGSVFFLFVVLGIVLKITTTAFPKIVRFKDEQYYKDPSTGDNRPFPSLEDEPTLKLSVIVPAFDEEKRLPIMLDECMEYLEARARKEKDFTYEVIIVSDGSRDRTVDVAMKYVEKYGVEKLRVLALVQNRGKGGAVRMGMLSSRGQFLLFADADGATKFADYGKLERSMMELSGSEWKRDALAIGSRAHLEEKATAQRTFFRTILMHGFHMLVWTFAVKKIRDTQCGFKLVTRSAARKLFQVMHVERWAFDVELLFIAQSYNIPIEEVAVNWTEIEGSKLTPFWSWLQMGRDLMLIWFRYAIGAWQLRKEHSN
;
A
#
# COMPACT_ATOMS: atom_id res chain seq x y z
N MET A 1 10.47 -55.56 -4.52
CA MET A 1 11.65 -54.75 -4.91
C MET A 1 11.36 -53.87 -6.12
N LEU A 2 10.84 -54.39 -7.24
CA LEU A 2 10.53 -53.58 -8.45
C LEU A 2 9.58 -52.39 -8.24
N THR A 3 8.64 -52.46 -7.31
CA THR A 3 7.66 -51.39 -7.07
C THR A 3 8.26 -50.15 -6.43
N THR A 4 9.25 -50.33 -5.54
CA THR A 4 9.89 -49.22 -4.82
C THR A 4 10.85 -48.45 -5.72
N GLU A 5 11.59 -49.15 -6.57
CA GLU A 5 12.53 -48.54 -7.53
C GLU A 5 11.80 -47.75 -8.62
N PHE A 6 10.66 -48.27 -9.11
CA PHE A 6 9.83 -47.55 -10.08
C PHE A 6 9.22 -46.26 -9.48
N VAL A 7 8.77 -46.31 -8.23
CA VAL A 7 8.27 -45.13 -7.51
C VAL A 7 9.40 -44.12 -7.29
N GLN A 8 10.60 -44.56 -6.91
CA GLN A 8 11.76 -43.68 -6.75
C GLN A 8 12.19 -43.02 -8.07
N LEU A 9 12.21 -43.77 -9.17
CA LEU A 9 12.52 -43.25 -10.50
C LEU A 9 11.46 -42.24 -10.97
N ALA A 10 10.17 -42.53 -10.76
CA ALA A 10 9.09 -41.60 -11.09
C ALA A 10 9.16 -40.31 -10.27
N LEU A 11 9.49 -40.40 -8.97
CA LEU A 11 9.72 -39.24 -8.11
C LEU A 11 10.96 -38.44 -8.54
N LEU A 12 12.04 -39.11 -8.97
CA LEU A 12 13.26 -38.47 -9.45
C LEU A 12 13.04 -37.73 -10.78
N ILE A 13 12.39 -38.38 -11.76
CA ILE A 13 12.03 -37.76 -13.05
C ILE A 13 11.03 -36.62 -12.84
N GLY A 14 10.04 -36.82 -11.96
CA GLY A 14 9.08 -35.79 -11.59
C GLY A 14 9.75 -34.57 -10.96
N SER A 15 10.64 -34.78 -9.99
CA SER A 15 11.38 -33.69 -9.33
C SER A 15 12.36 -32.97 -10.27
N GLY A 16 13.04 -33.71 -11.15
CA GLY A 16 13.89 -33.12 -12.20
C GLY A 16 13.10 -32.26 -13.19
N SER A 17 11.91 -32.70 -13.60
CA SER A 17 11.03 -31.95 -14.50
C SER A 17 10.51 -30.67 -13.84
N VAL A 18 10.11 -30.75 -12.57
CA VAL A 18 9.69 -29.58 -11.79
C VAL A 18 10.84 -28.59 -11.65
N PHE A 19 12.04 -29.05 -11.29
CA PHE A 19 13.23 -28.19 -11.19
C PHE A 19 13.54 -27.50 -12.53
N PHE A 20 13.50 -28.24 -13.63
CA PHE A 20 13.70 -27.67 -14.97
C PHE A 20 12.67 -26.57 -15.29
N LEU A 21 11.39 -26.79 -14.98
CA LEU A 21 10.35 -25.77 -15.14
C LEU A 21 10.62 -24.52 -14.30
N PHE A 22 11.09 -24.66 -13.06
CA PHE A 22 11.47 -23.52 -12.22
C PHE A 22 12.67 -22.75 -12.80
N VAL A 23 13.68 -23.44 -13.33
CA VAL A 23 14.83 -22.79 -13.98
C VAL A 23 14.38 -22.03 -15.23
N VAL A 24 13.57 -22.66 -16.09
CA VAL A 24 13.02 -22.01 -17.29
C VAL A 24 12.16 -20.81 -16.92
N LEU A 25 11.27 -20.94 -15.92
CA LEU A 25 10.48 -19.83 -15.40
C LEU A 25 11.37 -18.70 -14.89
N GLY A 26 12.44 -19.00 -14.16
CA GLY A 26 13.40 -18.02 -13.67
C GLY A 26 14.10 -17.27 -14.82
N ILE A 27 14.55 -17.98 -15.85
CA ILE A 27 15.16 -17.37 -17.05
C ILE A 27 14.14 -16.47 -17.77
N VAL A 28 12.93 -16.98 -18.02
CA VAL A 28 11.86 -16.21 -18.68
C VAL A 28 11.54 -14.95 -17.91
N LEU A 29 11.36 -15.04 -16.58
CA LEU A 29 11.08 -13.87 -15.75
C LEU A 29 12.23 -12.86 -15.82
N LYS A 30 13.49 -13.30 -15.68
CA LYS A 30 14.65 -12.40 -15.73
C LYS A 30 14.81 -11.68 -17.07
N ILE A 31 14.42 -12.32 -18.18
CA ILE A 31 14.46 -11.71 -19.53
C ILE A 31 13.27 -10.77 -19.77
N THR A 32 12.07 -11.13 -19.26
CA THR A 32 10.83 -10.40 -19.55
C THR A 32 10.51 -9.28 -18.56
N THR A 33 11.16 -9.25 -17.39
CA THR A 33 10.93 -8.20 -16.38
C THR A 33 12.08 -7.21 -16.32
N THR A 34 11.77 -5.96 -16.06
CA THR A 34 12.77 -4.94 -15.75
C THR A 34 13.26 -5.08 -14.32
N ALA A 35 14.54 -4.76 -14.08
CA ALA A 35 15.15 -4.79 -12.75
C ALA A 35 14.52 -3.77 -11.78
N PHE A 36 14.07 -2.63 -12.32
CA PHE A 36 13.41 -1.55 -11.60
C PHE A 36 12.02 -1.28 -12.20
N PRO A 37 11.08 -0.74 -11.42
CA PRO A 37 9.74 -0.49 -11.92
C PRO A 37 9.73 0.67 -12.91
N LYS A 38 8.94 0.52 -13.98
CA LYS A 38 8.63 1.64 -14.88
C LYS A 38 7.48 2.46 -14.29
N ILE A 39 7.79 3.60 -13.71
CA ILE A 39 6.78 4.54 -13.20
C ILE A 39 6.33 5.42 -14.36
N VAL A 40 5.12 5.20 -14.85
CA VAL A 40 4.51 6.02 -15.91
C VAL A 40 3.76 7.18 -15.26
N ARG A 41 3.96 8.41 -15.72
CA ARG A 41 3.16 9.58 -15.31
C ARG A 41 2.74 10.34 -16.56
N PHE A 42 1.43 10.42 -16.80
CA PHE A 42 0.88 11.18 -17.93
C PHE A 42 0.96 12.68 -17.65
N LYS A 43 0.90 13.50 -18.69
CA LYS A 43 0.98 14.97 -18.57
C LYS A 43 -0.11 15.52 -17.63
N ASP A 44 -1.33 15.02 -17.77
CA ASP A 44 -2.48 15.49 -16.98
C ASP A 44 -2.36 15.10 -15.50
N GLU A 45 -1.60 14.05 -15.18
CA GLU A 45 -1.34 13.61 -13.81
C GLU A 45 -0.24 14.42 -13.11
N GLN A 46 0.41 15.36 -13.81
CA GLN A 46 1.40 16.26 -13.23
C GLN A 46 0.75 17.47 -12.55
N TYR A 47 -0.54 17.69 -12.76
CA TYR A 47 -1.25 18.87 -12.28
C TYR A 47 -2.50 18.49 -11.48
N TYR A 48 -2.91 19.36 -10.57
CA TYR A 48 -4.22 19.36 -9.93
C TYR A 48 -4.96 20.64 -10.27
N LYS A 49 -6.29 20.55 -10.32
CA LYS A 49 -7.15 21.68 -10.62
C LYS A 49 -7.45 22.47 -9.34
N ASP A 50 -7.34 23.79 -9.44
CA ASP A 50 -7.82 24.71 -8.43
C ASP A 50 -9.20 25.27 -8.83
N PRO A 51 -10.29 24.90 -8.15
CA PRO A 51 -11.62 25.36 -8.51
C PRO A 51 -11.83 26.85 -8.23
N SER A 52 -11.01 27.48 -7.38
CA SER A 52 -11.16 28.91 -7.04
C SER A 52 -10.64 29.83 -8.14
N THR A 53 -9.59 29.41 -8.84
CA THR A 53 -8.94 30.17 -9.93
C THR A 53 -9.25 29.60 -11.31
N GLY A 54 -9.60 28.31 -11.39
CA GLY A 54 -9.72 27.56 -12.63
C GLY A 54 -8.39 27.00 -13.15
N ASP A 55 -7.27 27.34 -12.50
CA ASP A 55 -5.93 27.00 -12.96
C ASP A 55 -5.52 25.56 -12.63
N ASN A 56 -4.66 25.01 -13.47
CA ASN A 56 -3.97 23.74 -13.20
C ASN A 56 -2.61 24.03 -12.56
N ARG A 57 -2.41 23.58 -11.32
CA ARG A 57 -1.17 23.76 -10.55
C ARG A 57 -0.36 22.46 -10.54
N PRO A 58 0.97 22.51 -10.65
CA PRO A 58 1.79 21.30 -10.66
C PRO A 58 1.78 20.65 -9.27
N PHE A 59 1.73 19.32 -9.24
CA PHE A 59 2.02 18.58 -8.02
C PHE A 59 3.50 18.72 -7.63
N PRO A 60 3.81 18.89 -6.34
CA PRO A 60 5.18 18.85 -5.83
C PRO A 60 5.73 17.42 -5.90
N SER A 61 7.06 17.32 -5.83
CA SER A 61 7.76 16.04 -5.82
C SER A 61 7.98 15.55 -4.39
N LEU A 62 7.98 14.23 -4.20
CA LEU A 62 8.44 13.61 -2.96
C LEU A 62 9.93 13.93 -2.66
N GLU A 63 10.71 14.27 -3.69
CA GLU A 63 12.11 14.69 -3.55
C GLU A 63 12.29 16.10 -2.98
N ASP A 64 11.26 16.95 -3.06
CA ASP A 64 11.30 18.30 -2.50
C ASP A 64 11.34 18.25 -0.96
N GLU A 65 11.84 19.30 -0.31
CA GLU A 65 11.73 19.46 1.15
C GLU A 65 10.24 19.54 1.55
N PRO A 66 9.83 18.90 2.66
CA PRO A 66 8.44 18.90 3.08
C PRO A 66 7.98 20.30 3.53
N THR A 67 6.78 20.69 3.11
CA THR A 67 6.17 21.98 3.49
C THR A 67 5.01 21.81 4.47
N LEU A 68 4.57 20.58 4.74
CA LEU A 68 3.48 20.26 5.67
C LEU A 68 3.90 19.17 6.66
N LYS A 69 3.18 19.03 7.78
CA LYS A 69 3.41 17.95 8.73
C LYS A 69 2.93 16.60 8.18
N LEU A 70 1.72 16.55 7.64
CA LEU A 70 1.06 15.31 7.21
C LEU A 70 0.53 15.41 5.78
N SER A 71 0.75 14.39 4.97
CA SER A 71 -0.04 14.15 3.75
C SER A 71 -0.83 12.86 3.93
N VAL A 72 -2.14 12.92 3.74
CA VAL A 72 -3.03 11.74 3.70
C VAL A 72 -3.31 11.39 2.25
N ILE A 73 -2.98 10.17 1.84
CA ILE A 73 -3.16 9.63 0.49
C ILE A 73 -4.35 8.68 0.52
N VAL A 74 -5.35 8.98 -0.29
CA VAL A 74 -6.60 8.22 -0.38
C VAL A 74 -6.74 7.67 -1.80
N PRO A 75 -6.41 6.40 -2.06
CA PRO A 75 -6.69 5.77 -3.35
C PRO A 75 -8.19 5.49 -3.47
N ALA A 76 -8.81 5.97 -4.55
CA ALA A 76 -10.22 5.80 -4.83
C ALA A 76 -10.42 5.30 -6.26
N PHE A 77 -11.09 4.17 -6.44
CA PHE A 77 -11.53 3.70 -7.75
C PHE A 77 -13.01 3.43 -7.62
N ASP A 78 -13.89 4.06 -8.39
CA ASP A 78 -15.35 3.93 -8.30
C ASP A 78 -15.92 3.94 -6.85
N GLU A 79 -15.63 5.00 -6.10
CA GLU A 79 -15.97 5.17 -4.68
C GLU A 79 -16.99 6.29 -4.42
N GLU A 80 -17.80 6.71 -5.41
CA GLU A 80 -18.69 7.88 -5.27
C GLU A 80 -19.60 7.85 -4.02
N LYS A 81 -19.94 6.64 -3.54
CA LYS A 81 -20.82 6.43 -2.36
C LYS A 81 -20.07 6.33 -1.04
N ARG A 82 -18.87 5.76 -1.02
CA ARG A 82 -18.12 5.48 0.22
C ARG A 82 -17.15 6.60 0.56
N LEU A 83 -16.61 7.27 -0.45
CA LEU A 83 -15.65 8.36 -0.30
C LEU A 83 -16.17 9.50 0.59
N PRO A 84 -17.44 9.99 0.48
CA PRO A 84 -17.93 11.06 1.34
C PRO A 84 -17.87 10.73 2.83
N ILE A 85 -18.29 9.51 3.21
CA ILE A 85 -18.33 9.07 4.61
C ILE A 85 -16.91 9.09 5.21
N MET A 86 -15.94 8.56 4.45
CA MET A 86 -14.55 8.56 4.87
C MET A 86 -14.00 9.99 4.95
N LEU A 87 -14.24 10.83 3.94
CA LEU A 87 -13.72 12.20 3.90
C LEU A 87 -14.34 13.08 4.99
N ASP A 88 -15.61 12.91 5.34
CA ASP A 88 -16.24 13.66 6.43
C ASP A 88 -15.54 13.36 7.76
N GLU A 89 -15.32 12.07 8.08
CA GLU A 89 -14.60 11.66 9.30
C GLU A 89 -13.14 12.15 9.29
N CYS A 90 -12.46 11.99 8.15
CA CYS A 90 -11.07 12.41 7.95
C CYS A 90 -10.91 13.92 8.19
N MET A 91 -11.71 14.73 7.50
CA MET A 91 -11.62 16.19 7.56
C MET A 91 -12.06 16.73 8.91
N GLU A 92 -13.07 16.13 9.56
CA GLU A 92 -13.46 16.49 10.92
C GLU A 92 -12.28 16.31 11.90
N TYR A 93 -11.64 15.15 11.86
CA TYR A 93 -10.50 14.85 12.71
C TYR A 93 -9.30 15.79 12.46
N LEU A 94 -8.93 15.97 11.19
CA LEU A 94 -7.77 16.79 10.82
C LEU A 94 -8.00 18.29 11.10
N GLU A 95 -9.19 18.83 10.85
CA GLU A 95 -9.54 20.22 11.20
C GLU A 95 -9.62 20.43 12.71
N ALA A 96 -10.16 19.47 13.46
CA ALA A 96 -10.15 19.55 14.92
C ALA A 96 -8.71 19.59 15.46
N ARG A 97 -7.83 18.79 14.88
CA ARG A 97 -6.42 18.75 15.26
C ARG A 97 -5.67 20.03 14.90
N ALA A 98 -5.80 20.51 13.68
CA ALA A 98 -5.16 21.75 13.22
C ALA A 98 -5.60 22.99 14.04
N ARG A 99 -6.84 22.99 14.55
CA ARG A 99 -7.33 24.05 15.47
C ARG A 99 -6.66 23.97 16.85
N LYS A 100 -6.34 22.77 17.33
CA LYS A 100 -5.74 22.53 18.64
C LYS A 100 -4.22 22.72 18.63
N GLU A 101 -3.56 22.30 17.54
CA GLU A 101 -2.12 22.27 17.37
C GLU A 101 -1.73 23.17 16.19
N LYS A 102 -1.24 24.39 16.46
CA LYS A 102 -0.92 25.38 15.41
C LYS A 102 0.12 24.90 14.39
N ASP A 103 1.04 24.04 14.82
CA ASP A 103 2.09 23.49 13.97
C ASP A 103 1.63 22.24 13.18
N PHE A 104 0.42 21.75 13.44
CA PHE A 104 -0.17 20.63 12.72
C PHE A 104 -0.78 21.11 11.41
N THR A 105 0.03 21.05 10.35
CA THR A 105 -0.39 21.34 8.97
C THR A 105 -0.56 20.05 8.18
N TYR A 106 -1.59 19.97 7.35
CA TYR A 106 -1.90 18.74 6.64
C TYR A 106 -2.44 19.00 5.24
N GLU A 107 -2.42 17.94 4.44
CA GLU A 107 -3.21 17.85 3.21
C GLU A 107 -3.80 16.45 3.03
N VAL A 108 -4.86 16.38 2.22
CA VAL A 108 -5.46 15.13 1.73
C VAL A 108 -5.34 15.11 0.21
N ILE A 109 -4.77 14.04 -0.33
CA ILE A 109 -4.66 13.78 -1.77
C ILE A 109 -5.56 12.60 -2.09
N ILE A 110 -6.70 12.88 -2.74
CA ILE A 110 -7.56 11.84 -3.29
C ILE A 110 -6.99 11.45 -4.65
N VAL A 111 -6.58 10.19 -4.78
CA VAL A 111 -6.07 9.64 -6.03
C VAL A 111 -7.18 8.83 -6.68
N SER A 112 -7.87 9.42 -7.66
CA SER A 112 -8.86 8.69 -8.44
C SER A 112 -8.16 7.81 -9.48
N ASP A 113 -8.23 6.49 -9.30
CA ASP A 113 -7.51 5.48 -10.10
C ASP A 113 -8.26 5.13 -11.39
N GLY A 114 -8.51 6.14 -12.23
CA GLY A 114 -9.25 5.99 -13.47
C GLY A 114 -10.73 5.58 -13.25
N SER A 115 -11.36 6.17 -12.22
CA SER A 115 -12.79 5.95 -11.93
C SER A 115 -13.68 6.28 -13.14
N ARG A 116 -14.77 5.53 -13.28
CA ARG A 116 -15.79 5.69 -14.32
C ARG A 116 -17.11 6.25 -13.78
N ASP A 117 -17.27 6.26 -12.45
CA ASP A 117 -18.38 6.90 -11.76
C ASP A 117 -18.07 8.39 -11.44
N ARG A 118 -18.87 9.01 -10.57
CA ARG A 118 -18.69 10.41 -10.16
C ARG A 118 -17.68 10.59 -9.02
N THR A 119 -16.76 9.65 -8.79
CA THR A 119 -15.74 9.77 -7.72
C THR A 119 -14.99 11.10 -7.79
N VAL A 120 -14.55 11.51 -8.99
CA VAL A 120 -13.80 12.76 -9.18
C VAL A 120 -14.67 13.96 -8.86
N ASP A 121 -15.91 14.01 -9.34
CA ASP A 121 -16.85 15.11 -9.07
C ASP A 121 -17.15 15.25 -7.58
N VAL A 122 -17.35 14.10 -6.91
CA VAL A 122 -17.54 14.05 -5.46
C VAL A 122 -16.31 14.62 -4.74
N ALA A 123 -15.11 14.16 -5.10
CA ALA A 123 -13.87 14.66 -4.49
C ALA A 123 -13.65 16.16 -4.73
N MET A 124 -13.98 16.67 -5.92
CA MET A 124 -13.86 18.09 -6.24
C MET A 124 -14.77 18.98 -5.40
N LYS A 125 -15.96 18.52 -5.00
CA LYS A 125 -16.82 19.26 -4.03
C LYS A 125 -16.14 19.45 -2.67
N TYR A 126 -15.33 18.47 -2.25
CA TYR A 126 -14.53 18.61 -1.04
C TYR A 126 -13.36 19.59 -1.24
N VAL A 127 -12.75 19.64 -2.43
CA VAL A 127 -11.72 20.65 -2.76
C VAL A 127 -12.32 22.05 -2.68
N GLU A 128 -13.51 22.25 -3.25
CA GLU A 128 -14.24 23.53 -3.19
C GLU A 128 -14.56 23.94 -1.75
N LYS A 129 -14.96 22.98 -0.91
CA LYS A 129 -15.32 23.22 0.49
C LYS A 129 -14.12 23.57 1.38
N TYR A 130 -12.99 22.87 1.22
CA TYR A 130 -11.84 22.97 2.15
C TYR A 130 -10.65 23.75 1.57
N GLY A 131 -10.62 23.99 0.27
CA GLY A 131 -9.55 24.67 -0.45
C GLY A 131 -8.40 23.75 -0.87
N VAL A 132 -7.75 24.10 -1.98
CA VAL A 132 -6.66 23.32 -2.59
C VAL A 132 -5.42 23.14 -1.73
N GLU A 133 -5.23 23.99 -0.73
CA GLU A 133 -4.10 23.86 0.20
C GLU A 133 -4.28 22.68 1.15
N LYS A 134 -5.53 22.30 1.48
CA LYS A 134 -5.86 21.19 2.37
C LYS A 134 -6.28 19.94 1.64
N LEU A 135 -6.85 20.05 0.44
CA LEU A 135 -7.40 18.89 -0.28
C LEU A 135 -7.18 19.01 -1.78
N ARG A 136 -6.63 17.96 -2.40
CA ARG A 136 -6.27 17.92 -3.83
C ARG A 136 -6.72 16.61 -4.45
N VAL A 137 -7.07 16.66 -5.74
CA VAL A 137 -7.44 15.47 -6.52
C VAL A 137 -6.38 15.18 -7.56
N LEU A 138 -5.85 13.96 -7.52
CA LEU A 138 -5.02 13.39 -8.58
C LEU A 138 -5.87 12.39 -9.36
N ALA A 139 -6.38 12.80 -10.51
CA ALA A 139 -7.13 11.92 -11.41
C ALA A 139 -6.16 11.20 -12.35
N LEU A 140 -6.00 9.88 -12.15
CA LEU A 140 -5.17 9.06 -13.03
C LEU A 140 -5.90 8.81 -14.35
N VAL A 141 -5.15 8.87 -15.45
CA VAL A 141 -5.69 8.71 -16.81
C VAL A 141 -6.26 7.31 -17.04
N GLN A 142 -5.71 6.31 -16.34
CA GLN A 142 -6.12 4.92 -16.43
C GLN A 142 -6.01 4.24 -15.07
N ASN A 143 -6.80 3.18 -14.88
CA ASN A 143 -6.71 2.33 -13.70
C ASN A 143 -5.38 1.56 -13.68
N ARG A 144 -4.61 1.73 -12.61
CA ARG A 144 -3.33 1.04 -12.33
C ARG A 144 -3.49 0.00 -11.23
N GLY A 145 -4.50 0.18 -10.39
CA GLY A 145 -4.73 -0.56 -9.16
C GLY A 145 -4.33 0.24 -7.93
N LYS A 146 -4.76 -0.25 -6.77
CA LYS A 146 -4.58 0.38 -5.46
C LYS A 146 -3.13 0.80 -5.19
N GLY A 147 -2.16 -0.09 -5.36
CA GLY A 147 -0.74 0.21 -5.15
C GLY A 147 -0.20 1.28 -6.10
N GLY A 148 -0.65 1.28 -7.36
CA GLY A 148 -0.33 2.31 -8.34
C GLY A 148 -0.87 3.68 -7.92
N ALA A 149 -2.13 3.74 -7.47
CA ALA A 149 -2.76 4.95 -6.96
C ALA A 149 -2.06 5.48 -5.68
N VAL A 150 -1.79 4.60 -4.72
CA VAL A 150 -1.04 4.95 -3.51
C VAL A 150 0.34 5.51 -3.87
N ARG A 151 1.08 4.81 -4.75
CA ARG A 151 2.39 5.27 -5.23
C ARG A 151 2.32 6.67 -5.84
N MET A 152 1.36 6.91 -6.72
CA MET A 152 1.23 8.22 -7.38
C MET A 152 0.87 9.35 -6.40
N GLY A 153 0.04 9.06 -5.39
CA GLY A 153 -0.25 10.00 -4.31
C GLY A 153 0.96 10.29 -3.44
N MET A 154 1.70 9.26 -3.05
CA MET A 154 2.92 9.37 -2.26
C MET A 154 3.97 10.23 -2.98
N LEU A 155 4.19 9.99 -4.27
CA LEU A 155 5.13 10.74 -5.11
C LEU A 155 4.72 12.21 -5.36
N SER A 156 3.49 12.60 -5.01
CA SER A 156 2.91 13.94 -5.27
C SER A 156 2.68 14.76 -3.98
N SER A 157 3.24 14.30 -2.86
CA SER A 157 2.91 14.76 -1.50
C SER A 157 3.92 15.75 -0.89
N ARG A 158 3.43 16.61 -0.01
CA ARG A 158 4.18 17.69 0.67
C ARG A 158 4.58 17.39 2.11
N GLY A 159 4.04 16.33 2.70
CA GLY A 159 4.15 16.02 4.13
C GLY A 159 5.52 15.51 4.55
N GLN A 160 5.89 15.82 5.81
CA GLN A 160 6.96 15.15 6.56
C GLN A 160 6.63 13.67 6.81
N PHE A 161 5.38 13.41 7.14
CA PHE A 161 4.83 12.07 7.30
C PHE A 161 3.71 11.84 6.29
N LEU A 162 3.63 10.63 5.75
CA LEU A 162 2.69 10.27 4.70
C LEU A 162 1.83 9.11 5.19
N LEU A 163 0.54 9.36 5.33
CA LEU A 163 -0.45 8.35 5.70
C LEU A 163 -1.15 7.87 4.44
N PHE A 164 -1.14 6.58 4.16
CA PHE A 164 -2.11 5.98 3.25
C PHE A 164 -3.32 5.49 4.04
N ALA A 165 -4.53 5.85 3.60
CA ALA A 165 -5.81 5.43 4.19
C ALA A 165 -6.80 4.96 3.11
N ASP A 166 -7.49 3.84 3.34
CA ASP A 166 -8.52 3.32 2.43
C ASP A 166 -9.73 4.27 2.30
N ALA A 167 -10.27 4.37 1.08
CA ALA A 167 -11.39 5.27 0.75
C ALA A 167 -12.75 4.82 1.30
N ASP A 168 -12.86 3.63 1.88
CA ASP A 168 -14.11 3.07 2.38
C ASP A 168 -14.47 3.49 3.81
N GLY A 169 -13.54 4.13 4.53
CA GLY A 169 -13.76 4.54 5.93
C GLY A 169 -13.78 3.38 6.91
N ALA A 170 -13.25 2.21 6.53
CA ALA A 170 -13.24 1.04 7.40
C ALA A 170 -12.35 1.24 8.63
N THR A 171 -11.25 1.99 8.51
CA THR A 171 -10.37 2.35 9.64
C THR A 171 -10.70 3.73 10.16
N LYS A 172 -10.75 3.90 11.50
CA LYS A 172 -11.09 5.18 12.12
C LYS A 172 -9.92 6.14 12.17
N PHE A 173 -10.13 7.39 11.75
CA PHE A 173 -9.09 8.43 11.73
C PHE A 173 -8.59 8.81 13.14
N ALA A 174 -9.41 8.58 14.16
CA ALA A 174 -8.98 8.71 15.55
C ALA A 174 -7.73 7.86 15.89
N ASP A 175 -7.51 6.75 15.18
CA ASP A 175 -6.34 5.89 15.36
C ASP A 175 -5.07 6.44 14.72
N TYR A 176 -5.14 7.50 13.91
CA TYR A 176 -3.95 8.22 13.44
C TYR A 176 -3.06 8.63 14.61
N GLY A 177 -3.65 9.09 15.73
CA GLY A 177 -2.88 9.46 16.91
C GLY A 177 -2.10 8.30 17.54
N LYS A 178 -2.50 7.04 17.31
CA LYS A 178 -1.72 5.86 17.75
C LYS A 178 -0.54 5.61 16.81
N LEU A 179 -0.77 5.64 15.49
CA LEU A 179 0.29 5.48 14.49
C LEU A 179 1.34 6.59 14.61
N GLU A 180 0.89 7.82 14.88
CA GLU A 180 1.79 8.95 15.05
C GLU A 180 2.67 8.80 16.29
N ARG A 181 2.15 8.33 17.43
CA ARG A 181 2.97 8.05 18.62
C ARG A 181 4.04 6.99 18.34
N SER A 182 3.65 5.87 17.74
CA SER A 182 4.58 4.83 17.29
C SER A 182 5.64 5.41 16.33
N MET A 183 5.23 6.24 15.37
CA MET A 183 6.15 6.91 14.45
C MET A 183 7.14 7.83 15.18
N MET A 184 6.69 8.57 16.20
CA MET A 184 7.57 9.40 17.02
C MET A 184 8.58 8.56 17.79
N GLU A 185 8.19 7.40 18.32
CA GLU A 185 9.07 6.46 19.02
C GLU A 185 10.13 5.85 18.08
N LEU A 186 9.73 5.47 16.86
CA LEU A 186 10.64 4.89 15.86
C LEU A 186 11.62 5.91 15.26
N SER A 187 11.14 7.13 14.96
CA SER A 187 11.89 8.14 14.19
C SER A 187 12.45 9.29 15.02
N GLY A 188 12.11 9.39 16.30
CA GLY A 188 12.44 10.57 17.12
C GLY A 188 11.75 11.85 16.62
N SER A 189 10.60 11.72 15.94
CA SER A 189 9.90 12.81 15.23
C SER A 189 10.64 13.42 14.03
N GLU A 190 11.72 12.78 13.56
CA GLU A 190 12.49 13.24 12.41
C GLU A 190 12.04 12.52 11.13
N TRP A 191 11.51 13.27 10.16
CA TRP A 191 11.11 12.71 8.87
C TRP A 191 12.27 12.16 8.02
N LYS A 192 13.51 12.53 8.36
CA LYS A 192 14.74 12.05 7.71
C LYS A 192 15.19 10.67 8.17
N ARG A 193 14.63 10.17 9.29
CA ARG A 193 14.86 8.80 9.75
C ARG A 193 13.80 7.90 9.16
N ASP A 194 14.23 6.81 8.54
CA ASP A 194 13.29 5.86 7.96
C ASP A 194 12.49 5.19 9.07
N ALA A 195 11.16 5.18 8.93
CA ALA A 195 10.29 4.42 9.82
C ALA A 195 8.93 4.19 9.16
N LEU A 196 8.25 3.15 9.62
CA LEU A 196 6.92 2.75 9.17
C LEU A 196 6.06 2.30 10.35
N ALA A 197 4.92 2.95 10.57
CA ALA A 197 3.91 2.50 11.52
C ALA A 197 2.69 2.01 10.73
N ILE A 198 2.33 0.74 10.89
CA ILE A 198 1.23 0.10 10.15
C ILE A 198 0.08 -0.23 11.08
N GLY A 199 -1.15 0.07 10.64
CA GLY A 199 -2.35 -0.40 11.30
C GLY A 199 -2.44 -1.92 11.27
N SER A 200 -3.04 -2.51 12.30
CA SER A 200 -3.22 -3.95 12.41
C SER A 200 -4.60 -4.30 12.96
N ARG A 201 -5.29 -5.19 12.23
CA ARG A 201 -6.59 -5.78 12.58
C ARG A 201 -6.45 -7.14 13.25
N ALA A 202 -5.23 -7.63 13.48
CA ALA A 202 -4.97 -8.98 13.99
C ALA A 202 -5.75 -9.28 15.29
N HIS A 203 -5.88 -8.30 16.18
CA HIS A 203 -6.65 -8.41 17.42
C HIS A 203 -8.17 -8.58 17.21
N LEU A 204 -8.70 -8.15 16.06
CA LEU A 204 -10.10 -8.37 15.66
C LEU A 204 -10.26 -9.74 14.98
N GLU A 205 -9.25 -10.17 14.22
CA GLU A 205 -9.23 -11.50 13.62
C GLU A 205 -9.22 -12.60 14.66
N GLU A 206 -8.48 -12.44 15.76
CA GLU A 206 -8.50 -13.39 16.90
C GLU A 206 -9.92 -13.56 17.45
N LYS A 207 -10.68 -12.46 17.60
CA LYS A 207 -12.08 -12.49 18.05
C LYS A 207 -13.02 -13.11 17.03
N ALA A 208 -12.85 -12.82 15.74
CA ALA A 208 -13.71 -13.33 14.66
C ALA A 208 -13.43 -14.80 14.32
N THR A 209 -12.17 -15.24 14.43
CA THR A 209 -11.75 -16.63 14.12
C THR A 209 -12.35 -17.63 15.10
N ALA A 210 -12.61 -17.22 16.35
CA ALA A 210 -13.32 -18.03 17.34
C ALA A 210 -14.74 -18.46 16.89
N GLN A 211 -15.31 -17.82 15.86
CA GLN A 211 -16.67 -18.08 15.37
C GLN A 211 -16.72 -18.66 13.94
N ARG A 212 -15.59 -18.99 13.29
CA ARG A 212 -15.52 -19.41 11.88
C ARG A 212 -15.48 -20.93 11.69
N THR A 213 -15.98 -21.39 10.54
CA THR A 213 -15.88 -22.79 10.08
C THR A 213 -14.43 -23.22 9.84
N PHE A 214 -14.12 -24.46 10.22
CA PHE A 214 -12.78 -25.07 10.18
C PHE A 214 -12.02 -24.89 8.85
N PHE A 215 -12.69 -25.04 7.71
CA PHE A 215 -12.06 -24.91 6.39
C PHE A 215 -11.54 -23.50 6.10
N ARG A 216 -12.29 -22.46 6.50
CA ARG A 216 -11.88 -21.05 6.34
C ARG A 216 -10.70 -20.72 7.25
N THR A 217 -10.62 -21.36 8.41
CA THR A 217 -9.48 -21.26 9.33
C THR A 217 -8.21 -21.85 8.72
N ILE A 218 -8.28 -23.02 8.06
CA ILE A 218 -7.13 -23.62 7.38
C ILE A 218 -6.60 -22.71 6.25
N LEU A 219 -7.48 -22.18 5.39
CA LEU A 219 -7.07 -21.31 4.29
C LEU A 219 -6.37 -20.04 4.79
N MET A 220 -6.86 -19.45 5.88
CA MET A 220 -6.26 -18.27 6.51
C MET A 220 -4.86 -18.59 7.07
N HIS A 221 -4.71 -19.68 7.85
CA HIS A 221 -3.42 -20.08 8.40
C HIS A 221 -2.41 -20.44 7.28
N GLY A 222 -2.86 -21.08 6.20
CA GLY A 222 -2.03 -21.35 5.04
C GLY A 222 -1.54 -20.07 4.36
N PHE A 223 -2.41 -19.06 4.22
CA PHE A 223 -2.02 -17.75 3.67
C PHE A 223 -1.02 -17.03 4.59
N HIS A 224 -1.26 -17.00 5.90
CA HIS A 224 -0.33 -16.42 6.88
C HIS A 224 1.02 -17.13 6.85
N MET A 225 1.03 -18.47 6.72
CA MET A 225 2.27 -19.24 6.58
C MET A 225 3.02 -18.86 5.29
N LEU A 226 2.33 -18.68 4.16
CA LEU A 226 2.96 -18.25 2.91
C LEU A 226 3.56 -16.84 3.03
N VAL A 227 2.82 -15.88 3.57
CA VAL A 227 3.30 -14.51 3.79
C VAL A 227 4.52 -14.51 4.72
N TRP A 228 4.45 -15.25 5.83
CA TRP A 228 5.54 -15.34 6.81
C TRP A 228 6.79 -16.01 6.23
N THR A 229 6.61 -17.05 5.41
CA THR A 229 7.73 -17.81 4.83
C THR A 229 8.43 -17.03 3.72
N PHE A 230 7.64 -16.38 2.85
CA PHE A 230 8.15 -15.87 1.57
C PHE A 230 8.19 -14.34 1.48
N ALA A 231 7.51 -13.58 2.34
CA ALA A 231 7.40 -12.14 2.15
C ALA A 231 7.82 -11.33 3.37
N VAL A 232 7.13 -11.46 4.49
CA VAL A 232 7.28 -10.50 5.59
C VAL A 232 7.30 -11.25 6.91
N LYS A 233 8.43 -11.15 7.62
CA LYS A 233 8.59 -11.80 8.93
C LYS A 233 8.09 -10.87 10.02
N LYS A 234 7.51 -11.42 11.09
CA LYS A 234 7.10 -10.67 12.30
C LYS A 234 5.99 -9.63 12.12
N ILE A 235 5.34 -9.55 10.96
CA ILE A 235 4.16 -8.71 10.74
C ILE A 235 2.92 -9.61 10.61
N ARG A 236 1.92 -9.40 11.46
CA ARG A 236 0.67 -10.17 11.51
C ARG A 236 -0.33 -9.68 10.47
N ASP A 237 -0.59 -8.38 10.41
CA ASP A 237 -1.50 -7.80 9.42
C ASP A 237 -0.74 -6.95 8.39
N THR A 238 -0.41 -7.59 7.26
CA THR A 238 0.31 -6.91 6.19
C THR A 238 -0.58 -6.01 5.33
N GLN A 239 -1.90 -6.22 5.33
CA GLN A 239 -2.82 -5.66 4.33
C GLN A 239 -3.81 -4.64 4.90
N CYS A 240 -3.57 -4.15 6.12
CA CYS A 240 -4.34 -3.04 6.65
C CYS A 240 -4.10 -1.78 5.82
N GLY A 241 -5.17 -1.17 5.29
CA GLY A 241 -5.12 0.04 4.49
C GLY A 241 -4.98 1.32 5.29
N PHE A 242 -4.15 1.31 6.35
CA PHE A 242 -3.89 2.46 7.21
C PHE A 242 -2.42 2.42 7.65
N LYS A 243 -1.54 3.12 6.92
CA LYS A 243 -0.07 3.02 7.11
C LYS A 243 0.59 4.38 7.04
N LEU A 244 1.35 4.72 8.08
CA LEU A 244 2.09 5.97 8.21
C LEU A 244 3.57 5.74 7.94
N VAL A 245 4.13 6.52 7.04
CA VAL A 245 5.52 6.40 6.57
C VAL A 245 6.24 7.73 6.75
N THR A 246 7.52 7.72 7.12
CA THR A 246 8.35 8.93 7.02
C THR A 246 8.63 9.28 5.56
N ARG A 247 8.84 10.57 5.26
CA ARG A 247 9.19 11.01 3.90
C ARG A 247 10.47 10.36 3.37
N SER A 248 11.48 10.19 4.23
CA SER A 248 12.72 9.46 3.87
C SER A 248 12.45 8.02 3.46
N ALA A 249 11.69 7.27 4.26
CA ALA A 249 11.32 5.91 3.92
C ALA A 249 10.46 5.86 2.64
N ALA A 250 9.51 6.79 2.49
CA ALA A 250 8.66 6.85 1.29
C ALA A 250 9.48 7.03 -0.01
N ARG A 251 10.54 7.86 0.01
CA ARG A 251 11.46 8.04 -1.14
C ARG A 251 12.14 6.73 -1.54
N LYS A 252 12.53 5.91 -0.57
CA LYS A 252 13.17 4.61 -0.81
C LYS A 252 12.18 3.59 -1.32
N LEU A 253 11.01 3.50 -0.68
CA LEU A 253 10.03 2.45 -0.88
C LEU A 253 9.26 2.59 -2.21
N PHE A 254 8.65 3.76 -2.44
CA PHE A 254 7.71 3.94 -3.56
C PHE A 254 8.40 4.10 -4.92
N GLN A 255 9.72 4.29 -4.95
CA GLN A 255 10.52 4.32 -6.18
C GLN A 255 10.91 2.94 -6.71
N VAL A 256 10.90 1.89 -5.86
CA VAL A 256 11.35 0.54 -6.24
C VAL A 256 10.23 -0.51 -6.23
N MET A 257 9.06 -0.18 -5.69
CA MET A 257 7.89 -1.05 -5.71
C MET A 257 7.39 -1.33 -7.13
N HIS A 258 7.22 -2.61 -7.47
CA HIS A 258 6.79 -3.08 -8.78
C HIS A 258 5.28 -3.34 -8.87
N VAL A 259 4.66 -3.78 -7.78
CA VAL A 259 3.28 -4.21 -7.72
C VAL A 259 2.36 -3.01 -7.59
N GLU A 260 1.46 -2.83 -8.57
CA GLU A 260 0.47 -1.73 -8.55
C GLU A 260 -0.91 -2.17 -8.04
N ARG A 261 -1.16 -3.46 -7.81
CA ARG A 261 -2.46 -4.01 -7.41
C ARG A 261 -2.50 -4.45 -5.95
N TRP A 262 -3.42 -5.34 -5.58
CA TRP A 262 -3.72 -5.72 -4.19
C TRP A 262 -2.54 -6.22 -3.35
N ALA A 263 -1.54 -6.86 -3.96
CA ALA A 263 -0.37 -7.38 -3.25
C ALA A 263 0.72 -6.33 -2.97
N PHE A 264 0.51 -5.05 -3.33
CA PHE A 264 1.51 -3.99 -3.16
C PHE A 264 1.92 -3.81 -1.70
N ASP A 265 0.97 -3.94 -0.77
CA ASP A 265 1.20 -3.81 0.66
C ASP A 265 2.25 -4.80 1.17
N VAL A 266 2.25 -6.01 0.60
CA VAL A 266 3.18 -7.07 0.98
C VAL A 266 4.55 -6.82 0.37
N GLU A 267 4.62 -6.40 -0.89
CA GLU A 267 5.88 -5.99 -1.51
C GLU A 267 6.51 -4.79 -0.76
N LEU A 268 5.70 -3.79 -0.40
CA LEU A 268 6.13 -2.61 0.33
C LEU A 268 6.83 -2.99 1.65
N LEU A 269 6.22 -3.91 2.41
CA LEU A 269 6.79 -4.40 3.66
C LEU A 269 8.01 -5.29 3.45
N PHE A 270 8.04 -6.11 2.40
CA PHE A 270 9.23 -6.87 2.01
C PHE A 270 10.41 -5.95 1.70
N ILE A 271 10.18 -4.88 0.93
CA ILE A 271 11.19 -3.88 0.58
C ILE A 271 11.66 -3.15 1.85
N ALA A 272 10.74 -2.74 2.73
CA ALA A 272 11.07 -2.07 3.99
C ALA A 272 11.96 -2.94 4.89
N GLN A 273 11.65 -4.23 5.03
CA GLN A 273 12.50 -5.17 5.77
C GLN A 273 13.87 -5.37 5.10
N SER A 274 13.91 -5.39 3.77
CA SER A 274 15.16 -5.55 3.01
C SER A 274 16.10 -4.35 3.18
N TYR A 275 15.54 -3.14 3.38
CA TYR A 275 16.31 -1.94 3.73
C TYR A 275 16.54 -1.77 5.25
N ASN A 276 16.12 -2.74 6.07
CA ASN A 276 16.17 -2.66 7.54
C ASN A 276 15.45 -1.43 8.13
N ILE A 277 14.40 -0.96 7.46
CA ILE A 277 13.56 0.13 7.97
C ILE A 277 12.80 -0.39 9.21
N PRO A 278 12.82 0.32 10.35
CA PRO A 278 12.01 -0.02 11.52
C PRO A 278 10.50 0.00 11.20
N ILE A 279 9.81 -1.08 11.57
CA ILE A 279 8.37 -1.24 11.35
C ILE A 279 7.68 -1.60 12.67
N GLU A 280 6.59 -0.92 12.99
CA GLU A 280 5.75 -1.25 14.16
C GLU A 280 4.29 -1.46 13.73
N GLU A 281 3.67 -2.51 14.28
CA GLU A 281 2.24 -2.80 14.13
C GLU A 281 1.44 -2.14 15.26
N VAL A 282 0.44 -1.35 14.87
CA VAL A 282 -0.41 -0.58 15.78
C VAL A 282 -1.85 -1.04 15.67
N ALA A 283 -2.47 -1.42 16.79
CA ALA A 283 -3.87 -1.88 16.80
C ALA A 283 -4.85 -0.73 16.45
N VAL A 284 -5.62 -0.92 15.38
CA VAL A 284 -6.61 0.06 14.88
C VAL A 284 -8.04 -0.46 14.98
N ASN A 285 -8.98 0.44 15.20
CA ASN A 285 -10.41 0.16 15.11
C ASN A 285 -10.78 0.05 13.64
N TRP A 286 -11.28 -1.13 13.27
CA TRP A 286 -11.67 -1.45 11.91
C TRP A 286 -13.06 -2.06 11.89
N THR A 287 -13.90 -1.60 10.96
CA THR A 287 -15.25 -2.12 10.74
C THR A 287 -15.40 -2.58 9.31
N GLU A 288 -16.08 -3.71 9.10
CA GLU A 288 -16.37 -4.20 7.76
C GLU A 288 -17.39 -3.29 7.07
N ILE A 289 -17.03 -2.78 5.89
CA ILE A 289 -17.87 -1.91 5.07
C ILE A 289 -18.33 -2.71 3.85
N GLU A 290 -19.64 -2.71 3.58
CA GLU A 290 -20.21 -3.37 2.41
C GLU A 290 -19.69 -2.77 1.08
N GLY A 291 -19.73 -3.56 0.01
CA GLY A 291 -19.24 -3.13 -1.31
C GLY A 291 -17.76 -3.41 -1.59
N SER A 292 -17.16 -4.37 -0.87
CA SER A 292 -15.79 -4.82 -1.16
C SER A 292 -15.63 -5.30 -2.60
N LYS A 293 -14.57 -4.82 -3.26
CA LYS A 293 -14.25 -5.14 -4.67
C LYS A 293 -13.44 -6.44 -4.82
N LEU A 294 -13.17 -7.12 -3.71
CA LEU A 294 -12.47 -8.39 -3.70
C LEU A 294 -13.46 -9.54 -3.93
N THR A 295 -13.36 -10.19 -5.08
CA THR A 295 -14.13 -11.41 -5.38
C THR A 295 -13.56 -12.61 -4.61
N PRO A 296 -14.30 -13.29 -3.73
CA PRO A 296 -13.72 -14.09 -2.66
C PRO A 296 -12.72 -15.18 -3.06
N PHE A 297 -13.04 -16.01 -4.07
CA PHE A 297 -12.21 -17.17 -4.40
C PHE A 297 -11.06 -16.83 -5.38
N TRP A 298 -11.39 -16.17 -6.48
CA TRP A 298 -10.41 -15.82 -7.51
C TRP A 298 -9.39 -14.80 -7.03
N SER A 299 -9.81 -13.83 -6.20
CA SER A 299 -8.88 -12.87 -5.60
C SER A 299 -7.90 -13.56 -4.65
N TRP A 300 -8.32 -14.61 -3.92
CA TRP A 300 -7.44 -15.35 -3.03
C TRP A 300 -6.35 -16.12 -3.80
N LEU A 301 -6.73 -16.87 -4.84
CA LEU A 301 -5.76 -17.61 -5.66
C LEU A 301 -4.80 -16.66 -6.39
N GLN A 302 -5.33 -15.56 -6.93
CA GLN A 302 -4.52 -14.52 -7.54
C GLN A 302 -3.51 -13.94 -6.55
N MET A 303 -3.95 -13.63 -5.33
CA MET A 303 -3.08 -13.08 -4.29
C MET A 303 -1.99 -14.05 -3.87
N GLY A 304 -2.31 -15.34 -3.68
CA GLY A 304 -1.31 -16.37 -3.40
C GLY A 304 -0.26 -16.52 -4.51
N ARG A 305 -0.70 -16.50 -5.78
CA ARG A 305 0.21 -16.48 -6.94
C ARG A 305 1.10 -15.24 -6.94
N ASP A 306 0.51 -14.07 -6.73
CA ASP A 306 1.23 -12.80 -6.76
C ASP A 306 2.29 -12.74 -5.65
N LEU A 307 2.00 -13.28 -4.45
CA LEU A 307 2.97 -13.43 -3.36
C LEU A 307 4.17 -14.32 -3.73
N MET A 308 3.92 -15.51 -4.26
CA MET A 308 5.00 -16.41 -4.69
C MET A 308 5.86 -15.76 -5.77
N LEU A 309 5.22 -15.03 -6.68
CA LEU A 309 5.88 -14.33 -7.77
C LEU A 309 6.71 -13.12 -7.29
N ILE A 310 6.26 -12.38 -6.28
CA ILE A 310 7.04 -11.31 -5.65
C ILE A 310 8.32 -11.91 -5.07
N TRP A 311 8.19 -12.94 -4.22
CA TRP A 311 9.35 -13.60 -3.61
C TRP A 311 10.31 -14.15 -4.66
N PHE A 312 9.78 -14.88 -5.65
CA PHE A 312 10.62 -15.55 -6.65
C PHE A 312 11.39 -14.53 -7.49
N ARG A 313 10.77 -13.41 -7.88
CA ARG A 313 11.45 -12.36 -8.67
C ARG A 313 12.58 -11.67 -7.90
N TYR A 314 12.41 -11.40 -6.62
CA TYR A 314 13.50 -10.89 -5.77
C TYR A 314 14.58 -11.96 -5.54
N ALA A 315 14.19 -13.22 -5.29
CA ALA A 315 15.12 -14.32 -5.03
C ALA A 315 16.08 -14.60 -6.22
N ILE A 316 15.59 -14.51 -7.45
CA ILE A 316 16.40 -14.72 -8.67
C ILE A 316 17.12 -13.44 -9.16
N GLY A 317 16.93 -12.32 -8.46
CA GLY A 317 17.48 -11.01 -8.83
C GLY A 317 16.87 -10.39 -10.10
N ALA A 318 15.67 -10.83 -10.49
CA ALA A 318 14.92 -10.24 -11.60
C ALA A 318 14.33 -8.88 -11.22
N TRP A 319 13.91 -8.73 -9.97
CA TRP A 319 13.65 -7.43 -9.33
C TRP A 319 14.79 -7.07 -8.40
N GLN A 320 15.20 -5.81 -8.43
CA GLN A 320 16.35 -5.31 -7.69
C GLN A 320 15.97 -4.12 -6.82
N LEU A 321 16.58 -4.08 -5.65
CA LEU A 321 16.55 -2.92 -4.77
C LEU A 321 17.65 -1.95 -5.18
N ARG A 322 17.39 -0.65 -5.07
CA ARG A 322 18.44 0.36 -5.29
C ARG A 322 19.41 0.23 -4.12
N LYS A 323 20.68 -0.09 -4.40
CA LYS A 323 21.72 0.01 -3.38
C LYS A 323 21.84 1.48 -3.00
N GLU A 324 21.75 1.78 -1.71
CA GLU A 324 22.13 3.10 -1.23
C GLU A 324 23.60 3.30 -1.61
N HIS A 325 23.91 4.39 -2.31
CA HIS A 325 25.28 4.86 -2.30
C HIS A 325 25.53 5.23 -0.85
N SER A 326 26.33 4.41 -0.16
CA SER A 326 26.98 4.80 1.08
C SER A 326 27.75 6.07 0.78
N ASN A 327 27.17 7.22 1.12
CA ASN A 327 27.87 8.50 1.17
C ASN A 327 28.96 8.42 2.23
#